data_AF-A0A8D0C114-F1
#
_entry.id   AF-A0A8D0C114-F1
#
_cell.length_a   1.000
_cell.length_b   1.000
_cell.length_c   1.000
_cell.angle_alpha   90.00
_cell.angle_beta   90.00
_cell.angle_gamma   90.00
#
_symmetry.space_group_name_H-M   'P 1'
#
loop_
_entity.id
_entity.type
_entity.pdbx_description
1 polymer ?
#
loop_
_entity_poly.entity_id
_entity_poly.type
_entity_poly.pdbx_seq_one_letter_code
_entity_poly.pdbx_strand_id
1 'polypeptide(L)'
;MEQTPILKRLYVGGLAHSISEAELQERFSKFGKVSEIEIVTRKDEQGIPTKTFAYINITLSEKELKRCLSILNKTKWKGGTLQIELAKESFLHRNISLQVNRTTSYLIQMVKMKMRYKMALKKGLQENCKGK
;
A
#
# COMPACT_ATOMS: atom_id res chain seq x y z
N MET A 1 9.68 10.35 13.12
CA MET A 1 8.92 10.13 11.86
C MET A 1 9.12 8.68 11.48
N GLU A 2 8.11 7.85 11.69
CA GLU A 2 8.18 6.42 11.41
C GLU A 2 8.18 6.22 9.89
N GLN A 3 9.31 5.81 9.33
CA GLN A 3 9.40 5.42 7.92
C GLN A 3 9.19 3.92 7.86
N THR A 4 7.95 3.46 8.04
CA THR A 4 7.66 2.04 7.85
C THR A 4 7.72 1.72 6.35
N PRO A 5 8.54 0.74 5.95
CA PRO A 5 8.55 0.28 4.57
C PRO A 5 7.23 -0.41 4.28
N ILE A 6 6.45 0.13 3.34
CA ILE A 6 5.18 -0.43 2.93
C ILE A 6 5.33 -1.13 1.59
N LEU A 7 4.76 -2.34 1.49
CA LEU A 7 4.66 -3.04 0.23
C LEU A 7 3.48 -2.47 -0.57
N LYS A 8 3.76 -2.01 -1.78
CA LYS A 8 2.77 -1.41 -2.69
C LYS A 8 2.87 -2.03 -4.07
N ARG A 9 1.70 -2.23 -4.68
CA ARG A 9 1.60 -2.68 -6.06
C ARG A 9 1.41 -1.47 -6.98
N LEU A 10 2.28 -1.34 -7.96
CA LEU A 10 2.24 -0.29 -8.98
C LEU A 10 1.73 -0.89 -10.29
N TYR A 11 0.89 -0.14 -10.98
CA TYR A 11 0.51 -0.40 -12.36
C TYR A 11 1.36 0.48 -13.27
N VAL A 12 1.97 -0.13 -14.28
CA VAL A 12 2.82 0.54 -15.27
C VAL A 12 2.27 0.25 -16.66
N GLY A 13 1.55 1.19 -17.23
CA GLY A 13 1.03 1.15 -18.59
C GLY A 13 1.91 1.88 -19.59
N GLY A 14 1.67 1.64 -20.88
CA GLY A 14 2.40 2.32 -21.97
C GLY A 14 3.83 1.82 -22.15
N LEU A 15 4.07 0.56 -21.79
CA LEU A 15 5.34 -0.11 -21.99
C LEU A 15 5.50 -0.53 -23.46
N ALA A 16 6.74 -0.51 -23.94
CA ALA A 16 7.09 -1.10 -25.23
C ALA A 16 7.04 -2.63 -25.14
N HIS A 17 6.78 -3.30 -26.26
CA HIS A 17 6.78 -4.77 -26.35
C HIS A 17 8.15 -5.39 -26.03
N SER A 18 9.23 -4.62 -26.21
CA SER A 18 10.61 -5.07 -25.98
C SER A 18 11.09 -4.87 -24.54
N ILE A 19 10.20 -4.50 -23.60
CA ILE A 19 10.60 -4.28 -22.21
C ILE A 19 10.86 -5.59 -21.48
N SER A 20 11.93 -5.64 -20.70
CA SER A 20 12.29 -6.77 -19.85
C SER A 20 12.06 -6.44 -18.38
N GLU A 21 11.87 -7.49 -17.57
CA GLU A 21 11.72 -7.39 -16.12
C GLU A 21 12.96 -6.74 -15.47
N ALA A 22 14.16 -7.04 -15.97
CA ALA A 22 15.40 -6.43 -15.49
C ALA A 22 15.41 -4.90 -15.64
N GLU A 23 14.98 -4.36 -16.79
CA GLU A 23 14.91 -2.92 -17.04
C GLU A 23 13.91 -2.23 -16.10
N LEU A 24 12.79 -2.88 -15.82
CA LEU A 24 11.82 -2.40 -14.83
C LEU A 24 12.48 -2.43 -13.45
N GLN A 25 13.06 -3.56 -13.06
CA GLN A 25 13.71 -3.72 -11.76
C GLN A 25 14.75 -2.64 -11.50
N GLU A 26 15.70 -2.42 -12.41
CA GLU A 26 16.74 -1.40 -12.25
C GLU A 26 16.15 0.01 -12.08
N ARG A 27 15.10 0.32 -12.84
CA ARG A 27 14.48 1.64 -12.80
C ARG A 27 13.72 1.89 -11.49
N PHE A 28 12.98 0.90 -11.02
CA PHE A 28 12.24 0.97 -9.75
C PHE A 28 13.15 0.77 -8.53
N SER A 29 14.30 0.11 -8.69
CA SER A 29 15.30 -0.09 -7.64
C SER A 29 15.87 1.21 -7.09
N LYS A 30 15.80 2.32 -7.85
CA LYS A 30 16.21 3.66 -7.41
C LYS A 30 15.29 4.24 -6.32
N PHE A 31 14.04 3.79 -6.25
CA PHE A 31 13.05 4.30 -5.31
C PHE A 31 12.83 3.34 -4.13
N GLY A 32 13.09 2.05 -4.32
CA GLY A 32 12.95 1.05 -3.27
C GLY A 32 13.21 -0.37 -3.75
N LYS A 33 12.92 -1.34 -2.87
CA LYS A 33 13.20 -2.75 -3.15
C LYS A 33 12.05 -3.38 -3.92
N VAL A 34 12.30 -3.75 -5.16
CA VAL A 34 11.33 -4.51 -5.97
C VAL A 34 11.27 -5.95 -5.48
N SER A 35 10.07 -6.42 -5.14
CA SER A 35 9.82 -7.80 -4.71
C SER A 35 9.41 -8.69 -5.89
N GLU A 36 8.57 -8.19 -6.79
CA GLU A 36 8.02 -8.98 -7.90
C GLU A 36 7.60 -8.07 -9.05
N ILE A 37 7.73 -8.58 -10.27
CA ILE A 37 7.35 -7.91 -11.52
C ILE A 37 6.51 -8.90 -12.32
N GLU A 38 5.38 -8.43 -12.83
CA GLU A 38 4.47 -9.22 -13.65
C GLU A 38 4.16 -8.42 -14.91
N ILE A 39 4.67 -8.87 -16.06
CA ILE A 39 4.43 -8.20 -17.34
C ILE A 39 3.28 -8.90 -18.07
N VAL A 40 2.25 -8.14 -18.40
CA VAL A 40 1.07 -8.60 -19.13
C VAL A 40 1.02 -7.91 -20.49
N THR A 41 1.02 -8.72 -21.55
CA THR A 41 0.89 -8.22 -22.91
C THR A 41 -0.44 -8.68 -23.48
N ARG A 42 -1.32 -7.71 -23.78
CA ARG A 42 -2.56 -7.94 -24.50
C ARG A 42 -2.24 -8.11 -25.97
N LYS A 43 -2.67 -9.24 -26.53
CA LYS A 43 -2.57 -9.59 -27.94
C LYS A 43 -3.95 -9.50 -28.60
N ASP A 44 -3.98 -9.07 -29.84
CA ASP A 44 -5.20 -9.06 -30.65
C ASP A 44 -5.47 -10.44 -31.26
N GLU A 45 -6.59 -10.58 -31.98
CA GLU A 45 -7.01 -11.83 -32.65
C GLU A 45 -5.96 -12.34 -33.66
N GLN A 46 -5.11 -11.44 -34.18
CA GLN A 46 -3.99 -11.75 -35.06
C GLN A 46 -2.68 -12.06 -34.32
N GLY A 47 -2.69 -12.11 -32.99
CA GLY A 47 -1.51 -12.35 -32.16
C GLY A 47 -0.56 -11.16 -31.99
N ILE A 48 -0.88 -10.01 -32.58
CA ILE A 48 -0.08 -8.78 -32.49
C ILE A 48 -0.24 -8.15 -31.11
N PRO A 49 0.84 -7.82 -30.38
CA PRO A 49 0.77 -7.16 -29.10
C PRO A 49 0.29 -5.71 -29.27
N THR A 50 -0.92 -5.39 -28.80
CA THR A 50 -1.48 -4.04 -28.91
C THR A 50 -1.24 -3.19 -27.68
N LYS A 51 -1.21 -3.81 -26.48
CA LYS A 51 -0.95 -3.10 -25.23
C LYS A 51 -0.14 -3.94 -24.26
N THR A 52 1.03 -3.44 -23.88
CA THR A 52 1.85 -4.02 -22.81
C THR A 52 1.74 -3.17 -21.54
N PHE A 53 1.47 -3.82 -20.42
CA PHE A 53 1.45 -3.22 -19.09
C PHE A 53 2.11 -4.16 -18.09
N ALA A 54 2.59 -3.63 -16.97
CA ALA A 54 3.22 -4.41 -15.93
C ALA A 54 2.66 -4.05 -14.55
N TYR A 55 2.62 -5.04 -13.67
CA TYR A 55 2.40 -4.87 -12.25
C TYR A 55 3.70 -5.08 -11.50
N ILE A 56 4.01 -4.19 -10.56
CA ILE A 56 5.26 -4.24 -9.82
C ILE A 56 4.97 -4.14 -8.34
N ASN A 57 5.38 -5.15 -7.58
CA ASN A 57 5.36 -5.12 -6.12
C ASN A 57 6.67 -4.50 -5.64
N ILE A 58 6.60 -3.34 -5.00
CA ILE A 58 7.75 -2.61 -4.48
C ILE A 58 7.57 -2.27 -3.00
N THR A 59 8.65 -2.40 -2.24
CA THR A 59 8.74 -2.03 -0.83
C THR A 59 9.50 -0.72 -0.70
N LEU A 60 8.81 0.34 -0.29
CA LEU A 60 9.38 1.67 -0.10
C LEU A 60 8.55 2.51 0.89
N SER A 61 9.08 3.64 1.32
CA SER A 61 8.35 4.56 2.22
C SER A 61 7.33 5.42 1.46
N GLU A 62 6.28 5.89 2.13
CA GLU A 62 5.24 6.73 1.51
C GLU A 62 5.79 7.99 0.79
N LYS A 63 6.91 8.54 1.29
CA LYS A 63 7.57 9.69 0.66
C LYS A 63 8.15 9.33 -0.71
N GLU A 64 8.89 8.23 -0.80
CA GLU A 64 9.47 7.74 -2.05
C GLU A 64 8.39 7.30 -3.03
N LEU A 65 7.26 6.75 -2.52
CA LEU A 65 6.11 6.38 -3.34
C LEU A 65 5.58 7.58 -4.12
N LYS A 66 5.29 8.67 -3.41
CA LYS A 66 4.77 9.91 -3.99
C LYS A 66 5.74 10.51 -5.00
N ARG A 67 7.04 10.48 -4.69
CA ARG A 67 8.08 10.95 -5.63
C ARG A 67 8.15 10.07 -6.88
N CYS A 68 8.16 8.76 -6.72
CA CYS A 68 8.17 7.79 -7.83
C CYS A 68 7.00 8.04 -8.78
N LEU A 69 5.78 8.16 -8.25
CA LEU A 69 4.59 8.48 -9.03
C LEU A 69 4.70 9.83 -9.75
N SER A 70 5.17 10.87 -9.06
CA SER A 70 5.29 12.20 -9.65
C SER A 70 6.38 12.29 -10.74
N ILE A 71 7.47 11.52 -10.60
CA ILE A 71 8.61 11.55 -11.52
C ILE A 71 8.36 10.68 -12.75
N LEU A 72 7.80 9.48 -12.56
CA LEU A 72 7.71 8.50 -13.63
C LEU A 72 6.38 8.58 -14.41
N ASN A 73 5.33 9.15 -13.83
CA ASN A 73 4.04 9.29 -14.51
C ASN A 73 4.15 10.23 -15.72
N LYS A 74 3.59 9.80 -16.86
CA LYS A 74 3.60 10.48 -18.16
C LYS A 74 4.99 10.72 -18.75
N THR A 75 6.00 9.97 -18.31
CA THR A 75 7.34 10.07 -18.90
C THR A 75 7.45 9.28 -20.21
N LYS A 76 8.14 9.82 -21.20
CA LYS A 76 8.46 9.07 -22.42
C LYS A 76 9.59 8.09 -22.13
N TRP A 77 9.38 6.81 -22.43
CA TRP A 77 10.39 5.76 -22.27
C TRP A 77 10.31 4.72 -23.39
N LYS A 78 11.46 4.44 -24.03
CA LYS A 78 11.61 3.46 -25.11
C LYS A 78 10.53 3.59 -26.21
N GLY A 79 10.15 4.83 -26.53
CA GLY A 79 9.15 5.15 -27.55
C GLY A 79 7.68 5.12 -27.09
N GLY A 80 7.40 4.70 -25.85
CA GLY A 80 6.06 4.75 -25.22
C GLY A 80 5.92 5.89 -24.22
N THR A 81 4.67 6.24 -23.87
CA THR A 81 4.37 7.15 -22.74
C THR A 81 4.00 6.32 -21.53
N LEU A 82 4.85 6.30 -20.52
CA LEU A 82 4.59 5.56 -19.30
C LEU A 82 3.48 6.18 -18.50
N GLN A 83 2.58 5.34 -18.06
CA GLN A 83 1.54 5.70 -17.10
C GLN A 83 1.77 4.87 -15.86
N ILE A 84 2.15 5.53 -14.78
CA ILE A 84 2.33 4.86 -13.49
C ILE A 84 1.22 5.31 -12.57
N GLU A 85 0.49 4.34 -12.07
CA GLU A 85 -0.54 4.55 -11.07
C GLU A 85 -0.35 3.54 -9.94
N LEU A 86 -0.85 3.88 -8.76
CA LEU A 86 -1.06 2.86 -7.74
C LEU A 86 -2.02 1.84 -8.33
N ALA A 87 -1.59 0.59 -8.45
CA ALA A 87 -2.51 -0.44 -8.87
C ALA A 87 -3.65 -0.42 -7.84
N LYS A 88 -4.90 -0.33 -8.32
CA LYS A 88 -6.05 -0.48 -7.44
C LYS A 88 -5.82 -1.80 -6.69
N GLU A 89 -5.70 -1.71 -5.36
CA GLU A 89 -5.79 -2.89 -4.50
C GLU A 89 -6.96 -3.71 -5.03
N SER A 90 -6.74 -4.99 -5.34
CA SER A 90 -7.83 -5.93 -5.55
C SER A 90 -8.84 -5.63 -4.46
N PHE A 91 -10.12 -5.44 -4.81
CA PHE A 91 -11.21 -5.03 -3.90
C PHE A 91 -11.18 -5.74 -2.52
N LEU A 92 -10.55 -6.92 -2.44
CA LEU A 92 -10.21 -7.68 -1.24
C LEU A 92 -9.32 -6.97 -0.20
N HIS A 93 -8.34 -6.15 -0.58
CA HIS A 93 -7.44 -5.49 0.38
C HIS A 93 -8.04 -4.25 1.05
N ARG A 94 -9.12 -3.71 0.47
CA ARG A 94 -9.98 -2.73 1.17
C ARG A 94 -10.68 -3.37 2.38
N ASN A 95 -11.00 -4.67 2.32
CA ASN A 95 -11.58 -5.38 3.47
C ASN A 95 -10.53 -5.69 4.54
N ILE A 96 -9.30 -6.03 4.16
CA ILE A 96 -8.22 -6.38 5.11
C ILE A 96 -7.76 -5.14 5.90
N SER A 97 -7.59 -3.99 5.24
CA SER A 97 -7.18 -2.74 5.89
C SER A 97 -8.28 -2.08 6.74
N LEU A 98 -9.56 -2.29 6.37
CA LEU A 98 -10.70 -1.81 7.15
C LEU A 98 -11.01 -2.71 8.34
N GLN A 99 -10.78 -4.02 8.26
CA GLN A 99 -10.99 -4.92 9.40
C GLN A 99 -9.99 -4.67 10.52
N VAL A 100 -8.71 -4.47 10.21
CA VAL A 100 -7.67 -4.19 11.23
C VAL A 100 -7.94 -2.83 11.90
N ASN A 101 -8.16 -1.76 11.14
CA ASN A 101 -8.40 -0.43 11.75
C ASN A 101 -9.74 -0.34 12.52
N ARG A 102 -10.81 -1.02 12.08
CA ARG A 102 -12.05 -1.10 12.87
C ARG A 102 -11.83 -1.90 14.16
N THR A 103 -11.26 -3.10 14.09
CA THR A 103 -11.06 -3.95 15.28
C THR A 103 -10.10 -3.31 16.29
N THR A 104 -9.02 -2.67 15.84
CA THR A 104 -8.10 -1.97 16.74
C THR A 104 -8.76 -0.78 17.43
N SER A 105 -9.61 0.00 16.75
CA SER A 105 -10.33 1.12 17.38
C SER A 105 -11.34 0.64 18.45
N TYR A 106 -12.14 -0.39 18.16
CA TYR A 106 -13.10 -0.93 19.13
C TYR A 106 -12.39 -1.58 20.32
N LEU A 107 -11.33 -2.36 20.09
CA LEU A 107 -10.58 -2.98 21.18
C LEU A 107 -9.91 -1.92 22.06
N ILE A 108 -9.30 -0.88 21.47
CA ILE A 108 -8.72 0.26 22.21
C ILE A 108 -9.81 1.02 22.99
N GLN A 109 -10.99 1.22 22.41
CA GLN A 109 -12.12 1.90 23.07
C GLN A 109 -12.69 1.06 24.22
N MET A 110 -12.82 -0.25 24.04
CA MET A 110 -13.26 -1.18 25.08
C MET A 110 -12.24 -1.30 26.21
N VAL A 111 -10.93 -1.33 25.90
CA VAL A 111 -9.87 -1.32 26.92
C VAL A 111 -9.87 0.00 27.70
N LYS A 112 -10.02 1.15 27.02
CA LYS A 112 -10.18 2.46 27.69
C LYS A 112 -11.43 2.51 28.58
N MET A 113 -12.55 1.93 28.13
CA MET A 113 -13.80 1.88 28.89
C MET A 113 -13.69 0.95 30.12
N LYS A 114 -13.09 -0.24 29.97
CA LYS A 114 -12.82 -1.16 31.09
C LYS A 114 -11.83 -0.56 32.09
N MET A 115 -10.79 0.15 31.63
CA MET A 115 -9.86 0.86 32.51
C MET A 115 -10.56 1.97 33.29
N ARG A 116 -11.41 2.77 32.64
CA ARG A 116 -12.25 3.78 33.31
C ARG A 116 -13.18 3.16 34.35
N TYR A 117 -13.85 2.05 34.02
CA TYR A 117 -14.73 1.34 34.95
C TYR A 117 -13.95 0.78 36.15
N LYS A 118 -12.77 0.19 35.94
CA LYS A 118 -11.89 -0.30 37.01
C LYS A 118 -11.37 0.83 37.89
N MET A 119 -11.07 1.99 37.32
CA MET A 119 -10.69 3.19 38.09
C MET A 119 -11.86 3.76 38.91
N ALA A 120 -13.08 3.78 38.36
CA ALA A 120 -14.28 4.24 39.06
C ALA A 120 -14.64 3.32 40.24
N LEU A 121 -14.58 1.99 40.05
CA LEU A 121 -14.78 1.02 41.13
C LEU A 121 -13.73 1.15 42.23
N LYS A 122 -12.46 1.44 41.87
CA LYS A 122 -11.39 1.61 42.86
C LYS A 122 -11.55 2.90 43.68
N LYS A 123 -12.19 3.94 43.12
CA LYS A 123 -12.53 5.18 43.84
C LYS A 123 -13.74 5.00 44.77
N GLY A 124 -14.74 4.20 44.38
CA GLY A 124 -15.92 3.94 45.22
C GLY A 124 -15.68 3.11 46.48
N LEU A 125 -14.52 2.44 46.62
CA LEU A 125 -14.20 1.59 47.78
C LEU A 125 -13.39 2.30 48.88
N GLN A 126 -12.97 3.56 48.71
CA GLN A 126 -12.21 4.30 49.74
C GLN A 126 -13.05 5.34 50.52
N GLU A 127 -14.31 5.56 50.17
CA GLU A 127 -15.11 6.65 50.75
C GLU A 127 -16.16 6.22 51.79
N ASN A 128 -16.15 4.99 52.31
CA ASN A 128 -17.10 4.61 53.38
C ASN A 128 -16.50 3.81 54.56
N CYS A 129 -15.19 3.94 54.80
CA CYS A 129 -14.56 3.58 56.08
C CYS A 129 -14.23 4.83 56.93
N LYS A 130 -15.08 5.86 56.92
CA LYS A 130 -15.01 6.98 57.86
C LYS A 130 -16.42 7.40 58.33
N GLY A 131 -16.72 7.08 59.59
CA GLY A 131 -17.97 7.36 60.31
C GLY A 131 -18.62 6.04 60.72
N LYS A 132 -18.25 5.37 61.83
CA LYS A 132 -18.20 5.84 63.23
C LYS A 132 -19.44 6.64 63.62
#